data_AF-A0A4V6QR60-F1
#
_entry.id   AF-A0A4V6QR60-F1
#
_cell.length_a   1.000
_cell.length_b   1.000
_cell.length_c   1.000
_cell.angle_alpha   90.00
_cell.angle_beta   90.00
_cell.angle_gamma   90.00
#
_symmetry.space_group_name_H-M   'P 1'
#
loop_
_entity.id
_entity.type
_entity.pdbx_description
1 polymer ?
#
loop_
_entity_poly.entity_id
_entity_poly.type
_entity_poly.pdbx_seq_one_letter_code
_entity_poly.pdbx_strand_id
1 'polypeptide(L)'
;MLATILIILVVIIAALLVYAATRPNDFVVSRSASIAAPSEAIFPLINDFRRWPEWSPYEKLDPDMKRTLSGAESGKGAAYAWEGN
;
A
#
# COMPACT_ATOMS: atom_id res chain seq x y z
N MET A 1 -19.47 14.21 -39.81
CA MET A 1 -19.04 15.04 -38.65
C MET A 1 -19.01 14.23 -37.37
N LEU A 2 -20.15 13.75 -36.83
CA LEU A 2 -20.17 12.97 -35.58
C LEU A 2 -19.34 11.68 -35.65
N ALA A 3 -19.52 10.86 -36.69
CA ALA A 3 -18.77 9.61 -36.87
C ALA A 3 -17.25 9.85 -36.91
N THR A 4 -16.80 10.91 -37.57
CA THR A 4 -15.39 11.31 -37.64
C THR A 4 -14.84 11.66 -36.24
N ILE A 5 -15.60 12.41 -35.44
CA ILE A 5 -15.22 12.77 -34.08
C ILE A 5 -15.09 11.53 -33.19
N LEU A 6 -16.03 10.59 -33.30
CA LEU A 6 -15.99 9.34 -32.54
C LEU A 6 -14.78 8.48 -32.90
N ILE A 7 -14.44 8.37 -34.18
CA ILE A 7 -13.24 7.63 -34.64
C ILE A 7 -11.97 8.27 -34.06
N ILE A 8 -11.84 9.59 -34.13
CA ILE A 8 -10.68 10.31 -33.58
C ILE A 8 -10.57 10.06 -32.07
N LEU A 9 -11.69 10.13 -31.33
CA LEU A 9 -11.71 9.88 -29.90
C LEU A 9 -11.25 8.44 -29.56
N VAL A 10 -11.73 7.44 -30.30
CA VAL A 10 -11.32 6.04 -30.12
C VAL A 10 -9.82 5.87 -30.38
N VAL A 11 -9.27 6.51 -31.42
CA VAL A 11 -7.83 6.45 -31.72
C VAL A 11 -7.02 7.08 -30.59
N ILE A 12 -7.45 8.22 -30.05
CA ILE A 12 -6.76 8.88 -28.93
C ILE A 12 -6.78 7.99 -27.68
N ILE A 13 -7.94 7.40 -27.34
CA ILE A 13 -8.07 6.49 -26.20
C ILE A 13 -7.18 5.26 -26.41
N ALA A 14 -7.20 4.65 -27.59
CA ALA A 14 -6.38 3.49 -27.90
C ALA A 14 -4.87 3.80 -27.78
N ALA A 15 -4.42 4.95 -28.31
CA ALA A 15 -3.04 5.38 -28.19
C ALA A 15 -2.62 5.60 -26.72
N LEU A 16 -3.49 6.22 -25.92
CA LEU A 16 -3.26 6.42 -24.49
C LEU A 16 -3.14 5.09 -23.74
N LEU A 17 -4.02 4.13 -24.03
CA LEU A 17 -4.00 2.81 -23.41
C LEU A 17 -2.75 2.01 -23.79
N VAL A 18 -2.34 2.03 -25.07
CA VAL A 18 -1.09 1.41 -25.53
C VAL A 18 0.10 2.03 -24.81
N TYR A 19 0.14 3.35 -24.68
CA TYR A 19 1.21 4.03 -23.95
C TYR A 19 1.24 3.65 -22.46
N ALA A 20 0.08 3.61 -21.80
CA ALA A 20 -0.03 3.20 -20.39
C ALA A 20 0.44 1.75 -20.19
N ALA A 21 0.11 0.83 -21.10
CA ALA A 21 0.54 -0.55 -21.05
C ALA A 21 2.06 -0.75 -21.18
N THR A 22 2.80 0.25 -21.68
CA THR A 22 4.28 0.22 -21.72
C THR A 22 4.93 0.71 -20.42
N ARG A 23 4.16 1.26 -19.48
CA ARG A 23 4.71 1.76 -18.22
C ARG A 23 4.97 0.62 -17.25
N PRO A 24 6.06 0.66 -16.47
CA PRO A 24 6.27 -0.27 -15.36
C PRO A 24 5.10 -0.20 -14.38
N ASN A 25 4.66 -1.37 -13.90
CA ASN A 25 3.62 -1.44 -12.86
C ASN A 25 4.20 -1.28 -11.44
N ASP A 26 5.50 -1.00 -11.32
CA ASP A 26 6.20 -0.79 -10.07
C ASP A 26 6.29 0.70 -9.74
N PHE A 27 5.90 1.06 -8.52
CA PHE A 27 6.06 2.40 -7.98
C PHE A 27 6.44 2.34 -6.50
N VAL A 28 7.13 3.37 -6.02
CA VAL A 28 7.55 3.49 -4.61
C VAL A 28 6.84 4.68 -3.98
N VAL A 29 6.18 4.44 -2.85
CA VAL A 29 5.59 5.49 -2.01
C VAL A 29 6.44 5.64 -0.76
N SER A 30 6.92 6.85 -0.50
CA SER A 30 7.62 7.20 0.74
C SER A 30 6.84 8.25 1.52
N ARG A 31 6.77 8.08 2.83
CA ARG A 31 6.18 9.03 3.79
C ARG A 31 7.14 9.18 4.97
N SER A 32 7.27 10.40 5.47
CA SER A 32 8.12 10.71 6.61
C SER A 32 7.36 11.52 7.65
N ALA A 33 7.61 11.25 8.93
CA ALA A 33 7.13 12.03 10.05
C ALA A 33 8.28 12.26 11.03
N SER A 34 8.34 13.44 11.64
CA SER A 34 9.27 13.73 12.74
C SER A 34 8.56 13.51 14.07
N ILE A 35 9.14 12.69 14.94
CA ILE A 35 8.56 12.33 16.23
C ILE A 35 9.60 12.70 17.31
N ALA A 36 9.19 13.54 18.26
CA ALA A 36 10.02 13.95 19.38
C ALA A 36 10.09 12.84 20.45
N ALA A 37 10.70 11.70 20.11
CA ALA A 37 10.91 10.57 21.00
C ALA A 37 12.22 9.85 20.66
N PRO A 38 12.87 9.20 21.64
CA PRO A 38 14.06 8.39 21.40
C PRO A 38 13.75 7.18 20.50
N SER A 39 14.73 6.77 19.70
CA SER A 39 14.57 5.68 18.73
C SER A 39 14.23 4.35 19.40
N GLU A 40 14.71 4.14 20.62
CA GLU A 40 14.51 2.97 21.46
C GLU A 40 13.06 2.82 21.92
N ALA A 41 12.31 3.94 21.99
CA ALA A 41 10.88 3.92 22.27
C ALA A 41 10.05 3.60 21.01
N ILE A 42 10.51 4.04 19.83
CA ILE A 42 9.79 3.90 18.56
C ILE A 42 10.05 2.54 17.92
N PHE A 43 11.30 2.10 17.84
CA PHE A 43 11.69 0.90 17.09
C PHE A 43 10.89 -0.35 17.51
N PRO A 44 10.64 -0.62 18.80
CA PRO A 44 9.85 -1.78 19.20
C PRO A 44 8.39 -1.75 18.72
N LEU A 45 7.79 -0.57 18.50
CA LEU A 45 6.42 -0.43 17.94
C LEU A 45 6.35 -0.86 16.47
N ILE A 46 7.47 -0.72 15.75
CA ILE A 46 7.56 -1.01 14.31
C ILE A 46 8.04 -2.44 14.08
N ASN A 47 9.04 -2.86 14.85
CA ASN A 47 9.74 -4.14 14.70
C ASN A 47 8.89 -5.35 15.11
N ASP A 48 7.81 -5.15 15.87
CA ASP A 48 6.89 -6.19 16.30
C ASP A 48 5.47 -5.93 15.78
N PHE A 49 5.00 -6.80 14.88
CA PHE A 49 3.67 -6.71 14.27
C PHE A 49 2.52 -6.81 15.28
N ARG A 50 2.74 -7.39 16.47
CA ARG A 50 1.73 -7.43 17.55
C ARG A 50 1.37 -6.04 18.07
N ARG A 51 2.27 -5.07 17.89
CA ARG A 51 2.12 -3.68 18.35
C ARG A 51 1.51 -2.75 17.31
N TRP A 52 1.40 -3.19 16.07
CA TRP A 52 0.82 -2.40 14.99
C TRP A 52 -0.62 -1.91 15.26
N PRO A 53 -1.53 -2.67 15.91
CA PRO A 53 -2.83 -2.13 16.32
C PRO A 53 -2.79 -0.87 17.19
N GLU A 54 -1.66 -0.58 17.87
CA GLU A 54 -1.53 0.63 18.70
C GLU A 54 -1.47 1.91 17.84
N TRP A 55 -0.99 1.84 16.59
CA TRP A 55 -0.62 3.03 15.82
C TRP A 55 -0.93 2.97 14.32
N SER A 56 -1.06 1.78 13.72
CA SER A 56 -1.23 1.64 12.28
C SER A 56 -2.56 2.25 11.84
N PRO A 57 -2.56 3.12 10.80
CA PRO A 57 -3.78 3.73 10.30
C PRO A 57 -4.71 2.69 9.66
N TYR A 58 -4.17 1.55 9.21
CA TYR A 58 -4.93 0.51 8.51
C TYR A 58 -5.76 -0.36 9.46
N GLU A 59 -5.33 -0.48 10.72
CA GLU A 59 -5.95 -1.35 11.73
C GLU A 59 -7.36 -0.90 12.14
N LYS A 60 -7.75 0.33 11.81
CA LYS A 60 -9.08 0.90 12.10
C LYS A 60 -9.96 1.06 10.87
N LEU A 61 -9.45 0.72 9.68
CA LEU A 61 -10.22 0.88 8.43
C LEU A 61 -11.22 -0.26 8.23
N ASP A 62 -10.89 -1.46 8.68
CA ASP A 62 -11.75 -2.64 8.58
C ASP A 62 -11.93 -3.29 9.96
N PRO A 63 -13.11 -3.14 10.58
CA PRO A 63 -13.43 -3.73 11.88
C PRO A 63 -13.41 -5.27 11.89
N ASP A 64 -13.64 -5.90 10.74
CA ASP A 64 -13.74 -7.35 10.59
C ASP A 64 -12.42 -7.98 10.11
N MET A 65 -11.36 -7.17 9.97
CA MET A 65 -10.05 -7.63 9.50
C MET A 65 -9.48 -8.72 10.41
N LYS A 66 -9.16 -9.85 9.80
CA LYS A 66 -8.48 -10.97 10.45
C LYS A 66 -6.99 -10.90 10.22
N ARG A 67 -6.22 -10.98 11.30
CA ARG A 67 -4.76 -10.92 11.27
C ARG A 67 -4.16 -12.26 11.61
N THR A 68 -3.15 -12.63 10.85
CA THR A 68 -2.35 -13.83 11.10
C THR A 68 -0.89 -13.41 11.24
N LEU A 69 -0.31 -13.67 12.40
CA LEU A 69 1.10 -13.49 12.67
C LEU A 69 1.80 -14.84 12.55
N SER A 70 2.96 -14.88 11.90
CA SER A 70 3.75 -16.09 11.74
C SER A 70 5.25 -15.78 11.69
N GLY A 71 6.08 -16.83 11.76
CA GLY A 71 7.53 -16.69 11.74
C GLY A 71 8.08 -16.20 13.09
N ALA A 72 9.11 -15.36 13.03
CA ALA A 72 9.75 -14.81 14.23
C ALA A 72 8.82 -13.84 14.97
N GLU A 73 9.03 -13.74 16.28
CA GLU A 73 8.25 -12.84 17.14
C GLU A 73 8.43 -11.34 16.82
N SER A 74 9.61 -10.95 16.33
CA SER A 74 9.88 -9.59 15.90
C SER A 74 11.07 -9.56 14.93
N GLY A 75 11.17 -8.48 14.16
CA GLY A 75 12.29 -8.22 13.26
C GLY A 75 12.39 -9.20 12.10
N LYS A 76 13.63 -9.52 11.70
CA LYS A 76 13.88 -10.29 10.49
C LYS A 76 13.26 -11.69 10.61
N GLY A 77 12.39 -12.02 9.66
CA GLY A 77 11.68 -13.30 9.63
C GLY A 77 10.33 -13.29 10.34
N ALA A 78 9.93 -12.18 10.96
CA ALA A 78 8.53 -11.98 11.36
C ALA A 78 7.67 -11.77 10.11
N ALA A 79 6.44 -12.30 10.13
CA ALA A 79 5.49 -12.18 9.04
C ALA A 79 4.11 -11.78 9.57
N TYR A 80 3.48 -10.84 8.85
CA TYR A 80 2.13 -10.35 9.09
C TYR A 80 1.30 -10.57 7.82
N ALA A 81 0.17 -11.23 7.98
CA ALA A 81 -0.85 -11.37 6.95
C ALA A 81 -2.17 -10.84 7.48
N TRP A 82 -2.98 -10.27 6.59
CA TRP A 82 -4.33 -9.82 6.89
C TRP A 82 -5.30 -10.26 5.81
N GLU A 83 -6.53 -10.52 6.22
CA GLU A 83 -7.68 -10.74 5.37
C GLU A 83 -8.72 -9.68 5.74
N GLY A 84 -9.08 -8.84 4.77
CA GLY A 84 -10.03 -7.74 4.90
C GLY A 84 -10.83 -7.58 3.60
N ASN A 85 -11.82 -6.71 3.62
CA ASN A 85 -12.84 -6.57 2.56
C ASN A 85 -12.40 -5.70 1.36
#